data_AF-A0A8H5XXI1-F1
#
_entry.id   AF-A0A8H5XXI1-F1
#
_cell.length_a   1.000
_cell.length_b   1.000
_cell.length_c   1.000
_cell.angle_alpha   90.00
_cell.angle_beta   90.00
_cell.angle_gamma   90.00
#
_symmetry.space_group_name_H-M   'P 1'
#
loop_
_entity.id
_entity.type
_entity.pdbx_description
1 polymer ?
#
loop_
_entity_poly.entity_id
_entity_poly.type
_entity_poly.pdbx_seq_one_letter_code
_entity_poly.pdbx_strand_id
1 'polypeptide(L)'
;MPSITKVVTALFFLASAASALPVHAARQQTSECATGTWYYSCNTNVGCVDHDPCAKPTAVSGGTPEKAKDKPTATTTSSSVKTIVPATLYDIYPENPDESSGPVNGVHLETWKDKSQVEQVIVFKNIPADAKNCNLSWRQGPRYSRRFLVKNSDAQADARPLSGFPENDVTYNSVKPFDDQKSIGGPNFSFWDDRKEDVHLVGGVDCAETVSFVVGLRNAKGDSQVYLEQDEHKNGWTLTYH
;
A
#
# COMPACT_ATOMS: atom_id res chain seq x y z
N MET A 1 8.02 4.36 -76.17
CA MET A 1 6.69 4.70 -76.70
C MET A 1 5.75 3.53 -76.39
N PRO A 2 4.48 3.78 -76.04
CA PRO A 2 3.85 3.72 -74.71
C PRO A 2 3.26 2.32 -74.40
N SER A 3 2.82 1.95 -73.20
CA SER A 3 1.61 2.53 -72.59
C SER A 3 1.52 2.24 -71.09
N ILE A 4 1.11 3.29 -70.39
CA ILE A 4 0.87 3.47 -68.97
C ILE A 4 -0.63 3.42 -68.75
N THR A 5 -1.15 2.54 -67.88
CA THR A 5 -2.47 2.65 -67.22
C THR A 5 -2.68 1.39 -66.36
N LYS A 6 -3.13 1.37 -65.11
CA LYS A 6 -3.55 2.35 -64.08
C LYS A 6 -3.76 1.55 -62.79
N VAL A 7 -3.44 2.16 -61.62
CA VAL A 7 -4.22 2.16 -60.34
C VAL A 7 -4.47 0.78 -59.70
N VAL A 8 -4.02 0.50 -58.47
CA VAL A 8 -4.68 0.93 -57.23
C VAL A 8 -3.67 1.27 -56.13
N THR A 9 -3.76 2.49 -55.65
CA THR A 9 -3.19 2.99 -54.40
C THR A 9 -3.92 2.35 -53.22
N ALA A 10 -3.26 1.49 -52.45
CA ALA A 10 -3.77 1.08 -51.14
C ALA A 10 -3.09 1.96 -50.07
N LEU A 11 -3.78 3.02 -49.65
CA LEU A 11 -3.50 3.69 -48.37
C LEU A 11 -3.85 2.69 -47.26
N PHE A 12 -2.85 2.02 -46.70
CA PHE A 12 -2.99 1.41 -45.38
C PHE A 12 -2.82 2.51 -44.34
N PHE A 13 -3.94 3.06 -43.86
CA PHE A 13 -3.97 3.72 -42.57
C PHE A 13 -3.71 2.65 -41.51
N LEU A 14 -2.44 2.44 -41.17
CA LEU A 14 -2.08 1.86 -39.88
C LEU A 14 -2.49 2.88 -38.83
N ALA A 15 -3.72 2.73 -38.31
CA ALA A 15 -4.06 3.28 -37.02
C ALA A 15 -3.07 2.66 -36.03
N SER A 16 -2.08 3.44 -35.63
CA SER A 16 -1.28 3.17 -34.43
C SER A 16 -2.26 3.21 -33.26
N ALA A 17 -2.93 2.09 -33.01
CA ALA A 17 -3.54 1.83 -31.72
C ALA A 17 -2.37 1.83 -30.74
N ALA A 18 -2.12 2.99 -30.13
CA ALA A 18 -1.40 3.07 -28.88
C ALA A 18 -2.17 2.16 -27.91
N SER A 19 -1.74 0.91 -27.85
CA SER A 19 -2.14 -0.01 -26.80
C SER A 19 -1.42 0.56 -25.57
N ALA A 20 -2.04 1.55 -24.94
CA ALA A 20 -1.80 1.82 -23.55
C ALA A 20 -2.20 0.54 -22.83
N LEU A 21 -1.24 -0.38 -22.73
CA LEU A 21 -1.33 -1.51 -21.81
C LEU A 21 -1.59 -0.86 -20.45
N PRO A 22 -2.74 -1.13 -19.80
CA PRO A 22 -2.87 -0.74 -18.42
C PRO A 22 -1.74 -1.45 -17.68
N VAL A 23 -0.98 -0.63 -16.94
CA VAL A 23 -0.06 -1.00 -15.88
C VAL A 23 -0.50 -2.31 -15.24
N HIS A 24 0.44 -3.23 -15.06
CA HIS A 24 0.26 -4.45 -14.30
C HIS A 24 -0.08 -4.09 -12.84
N ALA A 25 -1.30 -3.61 -12.59
CA ALA A 25 -1.96 -3.77 -11.32
C ALA A 25 -2.10 -5.28 -11.14
N ALA A 26 -1.51 -5.80 -10.08
CA ALA A 26 -1.59 -7.18 -9.66
C ALA A 26 -2.94 -7.77 -10.08
N ARG A 27 -2.90 -8.62 -11.10
CA ARG A 27 -4.05 -9.27 -11.69
C ARG A 27 -4.56 -10.25 -10.66
N GLN A 28 -5.42 -9.76 -9.79
CA GLN A 28 -6.21 -10.50 -8.82
C GLN A 28 -6.91 -11.63 -9.59
N GLN A 29 -6.39 -12.84 -9.51
CA GLN A 29 -7.15 -14.03 -9.93
C GLN A 29 -8.22 -14.28 -8.87
N THR A 30 -9.36 -13.61 -9.02
CA THR A 30 -10.63 -14.09 -8.48
C THR A 30 -11.55 -14.30 -9.67
N SER A 31 -11.57 -15.51 -10.21
CA SER A 31 -12.47 -15.95 -11.30
C SER A 31 -13.95 -16.03 -10.87
N GLU A 32 -14.38 -15.27 -9.86
CA GLU A 32 -15.71 -15.43 -9.27
C GLU A 32 -16.69 -14.33 -9.70
N CYS A 33 -16.22 -13.12 -10.02
CA CYS A 33 -17.10 -12.02 -10.40
C CYS A 33 -16.62 -11.31 -11.68
N ALA A 34 -17.59 -10.89 -12.51
CA ALA A 34 -17.33 -10.11 -13.70
C ALA A 34 -16.78 -8.72 -13.33
N THR A 35 -15.99 -8.12 -14.22
CA THR A 35 -15.52 -6.73 -14.06
C THR A 35 -16.68 -5.79 -13.77
N GLY A 36 -16.57 -4.99 -12.71
CA GLY A 36 -17.64 -4.10 -12.23
C GLY A 36 -18.60 -4.73 -11.22
N THR A 37 -18.35 -5.97 -10.80
CA THR A 37 -19.12 -6.65 -9.73
C THR A 37 -18.18 -7.20 -8.66
N TRP A 38 -18.67 -7.31 -7.43
CA TRP A 38 -17.96 -7.89 -6.29
C TRP A 38 -18.81 -8.97 -5.65
N TYR A 39 -18.17 -9.98 -5.05
CA TYR A 39 -18.89 -11.05 -4.35
C TYR A 39 -19.39 -10.54 -3.00
N TYR A 40 -20.70 -10.62 -2.75
CA TYR A 40 -21.33 -10.30 -1.47
C TYR A 40 -21.98 -11.54 -0.87
N SER A 41 -21.95 -11.64 0.45
CA SER A 41 -22.68 -12.65 1.22
C SER A 41 -23.25 -12.01 2.48
N CYS A 42 -24.51 -11.56 2.42
CA CYS A 42 -25.22 -11.00 3.56
C CYS A 42 -26.69 -11.44 3.58
N ASN A 43 -27.13 -11.99 4.71
CA ASN A 43 -28.46 -12.58 4.88
C ASN A 43 -28.81 -13.56 3.73
N THR A 44 -29.85 -13.25 2.94
CA THR A 44 -30.29 -14.02 1.77
C THR A 44 -29.60 -13.63 0.46
N ASN A 45 -28.76 -12.58 0.46
CA ASN A 45 -28.08 -12.08 -0.73
C ASN A 45 -26.68 -12.71 -0.82
N VAL A 46 -26.51 -13.65 -1.73
CA VAL A 46 -25.23 -14.31 -2.03
C VAL A 46 -24.98 -14.22 -3.53
N GLY A 47 -23.89 -13.58 -3.94
CA GLY A 47 -23.50 -13.50 -5.36
C GLY A 47 -22.77 -12.21 -5.74
N CYS A 48 -22.41 -12.11 -7.01
CA CYS A 48 -21.74 -10.94 -7.56
C CYS A 48 -22.75 -9.83 -7.87
N VAL A 49 -22.56 -8.66 -7.26
CA VAL A 49 -23.39 -7.47 -7.52
C VAL A 49 -22.54 -6.22 -7.69
N ASP A 50 -23.07 -5.24 -8.41
CA ASP A 50 -22.45 -3.95 -8.76
C ASP A 50 -22.78 -2.82 -7.77
N HIS A 51 -23.56 -3.13 -6.74
CA HIS A 51 -23.96 -2.23 -5.66
C HIS A 51 -24.05 -3.00 -4.34
N ASP A 52 -23.92 -2.32 -3.20
CA ASP A 52 -23.99 -2.96 -1.88
C ASP A 52 -25.43 -3.41 -1.56
N PRO A 53 -25.75 -4.71 -1.57
CA PRO A 53 -27.08 -5.22 -1.26
C PRO A 53 -27.33 -5.30 0.26
N CYS A 54 -26.32 -4.94 1.06
CA CYS A 54 -26.30 -5.01 2.52
C CYS A 54 -26.47 -3.62 3.16
N ALA A 55 -26.47 -2.55 2.37
CA ALA A 55 -26.73 -1.20 2.84
C ALA A 55 -28.18 -1.08 3.35
N LYS A 56 -28.35 -0.77 4.65
CA LYS A 56 -29.67 -0.40 5.19
C LYS A 56 -30.07 0.99 4.67
N PRO A 57 -31.34 1.24 4.31
CA PRO A 57 -31.79 2.57 3.89
C PRO A 57 -31.53 3.59 4.99
N THR A 58 -30.77 4.64 4.70
CA THR A 58 -30.53 5.73 5.65
C THR A 58 -31.78 6.60 5.72
N ALA A 59 -32.42 6.69 6.89
CA ALA A 59 -33.49 7.64 7.14
C ALA A 59 -32.90 9.06 7.19
N VAL A 60 -33.35 9.94 6.30
CA VAL A 60 -33.06 11.38 6.35
C VAL A 60 -33.93 11.98 7.46
N SER A 61 -33.31 12.63 8.45
CA SER A 61 -34.04 13.51 9.38
C SER A 61 -33.36 14.86 9.45
N GLY A 62 -34.16 15.90 9.20
CA GLY A 62 -33.78 17.30 9.09
C GLY A 62 -33.37 17.91 10.42
N GLY A 63 -32.58 18.98 10.34
CA GLY A 63 -31.85 19.55 11.47
C GLY A 63 -32.58 20.62 12.27
N THR A 64 -31.83 21.24 13.18
CA THR A 64 -31.80 22.68 13.54
C THR A 64 -30.57 22.92 14.44
N PRO A 65 -29.81 24.04 14.32
CA PRO A 65 -28.62 24.31 15.11
C PRO A 65 -28.93 25.12 16.39
N GLU A 66 -28.32 24.78 17.53
CA GLU A 66 -28.38 25.57 18.77
C GLU A 66 -26.98 26.00 19.26
N LYS A 67 -26.94 27.22 19.80
CA LYS A 67 -25.79 28.12 19.97
C LYS A 67 -24.74 27.69 21.02
N ALA A 68 -23.52 28.15 20.77
CA ALA A 68 -22.34 28.12 21.62
C ALA A 68 -22.46 28.88 22.96
N LYS A 69 -21.70 28.42 23.96
CA LYS A 69 -21.20 29.23 25.08
C LYS A 69 -19.70 28.99 25.26
N ASP A 70 -18.93 30.06 25.12
CA ASP A 70 -17.49 30.14 25.30
C ASP A 70 -17.06 29.93 26.77
N LYS A 71 -15.97 29.18 26.97
CA LYS A 71 -15.11 29.28 28.14
C LYS A 71 -13.65 29.23 27.66
N PRO A 72 -12.79 30.21 28.00
CA PRO A 72 -11.40 30.19 27.56
C PRO A 72 -10.64 29.14 28.37
N THR A 73 -10.23 28.07 27.71
CA THR A 73 -9.27 27.10 28.26
C THR A 73 -7.91 27.43 27.66
N ALA A 74 -6.95 27.68 28.54
CA ALA A 74 -5.58 28.02 28.21
C ALA A 74 -5.00 27.03 27.18
N THR A 75 -4.56 27.56 26.04
CA THR A 75 -3.86 26.82 25.01
C THR A 75 -2.49 26.41 25.55
N THR A 76 -2.42 25.21 26.13
CA THR A 76 -1.16 24.47 26.15
C THR A 76 -0.85 24.18 24.68
N THR A 77 0.28 24.66 24.18
CA THR A 77 0.78 24.34 22.85
C THR A 77 1.07 22.84 22.80
N SER A 78 0.05 22.04 22.53
CA SER A 78 0.25 20.63 22.20
C SER A 78 0.91 20.62 20.82
N SER A 79 2.17 20.21 20.74
CA SER A 79 2.80 19.87 19.46
C SER A 79 1.95 18.77 18.82
N SER A 80 1.09 19.16 17.88
CA SER A 80 0.11 18.27 17.26
C SER A 80 0.83 17.16 16.50
N VAL A 81 0.56 15.90 16.82
CA VAL A 81 1.08 14.74 16.07
C VAL A 81 0.70 14.91 14.60
N LYS A 82 1.69 14.91 13.73
CA LYS A 82 1.53 14.88 12.27
C LYS A 82 1.57 13.42 11.80
N THR A 83 0.79 13.09 10.78
CA THR A 83 0.87 11.82 10.07
C THR A 83 1.18 12.10 8.61
N ILE A 84 2.09 11.33 8.03
CA ILE A 84 2.30 11.26 6.59
C ILE A 84 2.22 9.82 6.10
N VAL A 85 1.90 9.66 4.82
CA VAL A 85 1.99 8.39 4.08
C VAL A 85 3.33 8.32 3.33
N PRO A 86 3.78 7.13 2.90
CA PRO A 86 5.00 7.00 2.12
C PRO A 86 4.93 7.85 0.86
N ALA A 87 6.06 8.48 0.51
CA ALA A 87 6.23 9.12 -0.78
C ALA A 87 6.35 8.06 -1.89
N THR A 88 6.99 6.92 -1.59
CA THR A 88 7.12 5.80 -2.53
C THR A 88 7.29 4.48 -1.78
N LEU A 89 6.79 3.41 -2.39
CA LEU A 89 6.98 2.02 -1.98
C LEU A 89 7.64 1.26 -3.13
N TYR A 90 8.52 0.31 -2.83
CA TYR A 90 9.14 -0.58 -3.81
C TYR A 90 9.10 -2.01 -3.30
N ASP A 91 8.80 -2.96 -4.17
CA ASP A 91 9.02 -4.36 -3.89
C ASP A 91 10.45 -4.71 -4.31
N ILE A 92 11.15 -5.45 -3.46
CA ILE A 92 12.49 -5.96 -3.75
C ILE A 92 12.49 -7.49 -3.60
N TYR A 93 13.27 -8.15 -4.44
CA TYR A 93 13.21 -9.60 -4.61
C TYR A 93 14.54 -10.24 -4.19
N PRO A 94 14.64 -10.83 -2.99
CA PRO A 94 15.89 -11.46 -2.54
C PRO A 94 16.42 -12.55 -3.49
N GLU A 95 15.52 -13.28 -4.15
CA GLU A 95 15.85 -14.35 -5.09
C GLU A 95 16.16 -13.86 -6.52
N ASN A 96 15.74 -12.64 -6.87
CA ASN A 96 16.08 -11.96 -8.12
C ASN A 96 16.67 -10.57 -7.79
N PRO A 97 17.88 -10.51 -7.21
CA PRO A 97 18.28 -9.34 -6.43
C PRO A 97 18.60 -8.07 -7.24
N ASP A 98 18.68 -8.20 -8.57
CA ASP A 98 18.87 -7.09 -9.51
C ASP A 98 17.56 -6.68 -10.21
N GLU A 99 16.44 -7.35 -9.93
CA GLU A 99 15.12 -7.00 -10.45
C GLU A 99 14.56 -5.79 -9.70
N SER A 100 14.02 -4.83 -10.46
CA SER A 100 13.35 -3.64 -9.96
C SER A 100 11.86 -3.73 -10.24
N SER A 101 11.03 -3.54 -9.22
CA SER A 101 9.57 -3.46 -9.39
C SER A 101 9.11 -2.12 -9.97
N GLY A 102 9.95 -1.08 -9.87
CA GLY A 102 9.49 0.31 -9.90
C GLY A 102 8.57 0.63 -8.71
N PRO A 103 7.94 1.81 -8.68
CA PRO A 103 6.99 2.18 -7.61
C PRO A 103 5.77 1.26 -7.57
N VAL A 104 5.43 0.78 -6.38
CA VAL A 104 4.24 -0.03 -6.10
C VAL A 104 3.26 0.69 -5.17
N ASN A 105 2.09 0.10 -4.94
CA ASN A 105 1.08 0.63 -4.03
C ASN A 105 0.67 -0.41 -2.99
N GLY A 106 0.69 -0.04 -1.71
CA GLY A 106 0.30 -0.91 -0.61
C GLY A 106 1.45 -1.73 -0.03
N VAL A 107 1.18 -2.32 1.13
CA VAL A 107 2.01 -3.34 1.75
C VAL A 107 1.96 -4.59 0.89
N HIS A 108 3.13 -5.15 0.58
CA HIS A 108 3.26 -6.42 -0.12
C HIS A 108 4.48 -7.17 0.42
N LEU A 109 4.27 -8.32 1.06
CA LEU A 109 5.33 -9.14 1.65
C LEU A 109 5.02 -10.62 1.43
N GLU A 110 6.02 -11.40 1.02
CA GLU A 110 5.79 -12.80 0.68
C GLU A 110 6.96 -13.72 1.05
N THR A 111 6.62 -14.89 1.58
CA THR A 111 7.51 -16.04 1.72
C THR A 111 6.86 -17.25 1.06
N TRP A 112 7.67 -18.05 0.37
CA TRP A 112 7.29 -19.39 -0.10
C TRP A 112 8.55 -20.19 -0.46
N LYS A 113 8.39 -21.50 -0.57
CA LYS A 113 9.48 -22.45 -0.88
C LYS A 113 10.68 -22.25 0.08
N ASP A 114 10.38 -22.07 1.38
CA ASP A 114 11.36 -21.86 2.45
C ASP A 114 12.25 -20.62 2.31
N LYS A 115 11.79 -19.59 1.59
CA LYS A 115 12.57 -18.37 1.29
C LYS A 115 11.72 -17.10 1.37
N SER A 116 12.41 -15.97 1.59
CA SER A 116 11.86 -14.63 1.38
C SER A 116 11.79 -14.36 -0.12
N GLN A 117 10.63 -13.89 -0.59
CA GLN A 117 10.33 -13.77 -2.01
C GLN A 117 10.07 -12.32 -2.38
N VAL A 118 9.29 -11.63 -1.56
CA VAL A 118 9.04 -10.20 -1.66
C VAL A 118 9.28 -9.56 -0.30
N GLU A 119 10.23 -8.63 -0.28
CA GLU A 119 10.42 -7.65 0.79
C GLU A 119 10.06 -6.27 0.24
N GLN A 120 9.83 -5.30 1.13
CA GLN A 120 9.37 -3.98 0.72
C GLN A 120 10.26 -2.87 1.27
N VAL A 121 10.59 -1.92 0.39
CA VAL A 121 11.23 -0.66 0.76
C VAL A 121 10.16 0.42 0.90
N ILE A 122 10.19 1.13 2.02
CA ILE A 122 9.26 2.21 2.32
C ILE A 122 10.04 3.52 2.40
N VAL A 123 9.61 4.55 1.68
CA VAL A 123 10.28 5.86 1.66
C VAL A 123 9.33 6.97 2.08
N PHE A 124 9.65 7.66 3.16
CA PHE A 124 8.99 8.90 3.58
C PHE A 124 9.90 10.09 3.26
N LYS A 125 9.33 11.19 2.76
CA LYS A 125 10.04 12.42 2.39
C LYS A 125 9.33 13.65 2.94
N ASN A 126 10.01 14.79 2.86
CA ASN A 126 9.49 16.10 3.27
C ASN A 126 9.11 16.15 4.76
N ILE A 127 9.80 15.37 5.58
CA ILE A 127 9.69 15.47 7.04
C ILE A 127 10.43 16.75 7.46
N PRO A 128 9.83 17.63 8.28
CA PRO A 128 10.50 18.85 8.72
C PRO A 128 11.81 18.54 9.47
N ALA A 129 12.86 19.35 9.26
CA ALA A 129 14.17 19.14 9.89
C ALA A 129 14.14 19.25 11.43
N ASP A 130 13.14 19.93 11.99
CA ASP A 130 12.90 20.05 13.42
C ASP A 130 12.01 18.95 14.00
N ALA A 131 11.46 18.06 13.17
CA ALA A 131 10.60 16.96 13.60
C ALA A 131 11.28 16.06 14.63
N LYS A 132 10.49 15.55 15.58
CA LYS A 132 10.92 14.62 16.62
C LYS A 132 9.99 13.42 16.70
N ASN A 133 10.52 12.33 17.29
CA ASN A 133 9.78 11.10 17.58
C ASN A 133 9.10 10.51 16.34
N CYS A 134 9.88 10.24 15.30
CA CYS A 134 9.38 9.62 14.08
C CYS A 134 9.02 8.15 14.36
N ASN A 135 7.75 7.78 14.18
CA ASN A 135 7.26 6.43 14.47
C ASN A 135 6.65 5.81 13.22
N LEU A 136 7.17 4.65 12.82
CA LEU A 136 6.59 3.82 11.79
C LEU A 136 5.35 3.12 12.34
N SER A 137 4.26 3.14 11.58
CA SER A 137 3.02 2.43 11.88
C SER A 137 2.38 1.93 10.60
N TRP A 138 1.45 0.99 10.72
CA TRP A 138 0.53 0.66 9.64
C TRP A 138 -0.92 0.75 10.11
N ARG A 139 -1.83 1.00 9.19
CA ARG A 139 -3.25 1.22 9.47
C ARG A 139 -4.08 0.26 8.66
N GLN A 140 -5.13 -0.25 9.27
CA GLN A 140 -6.19 -0.94 8.55
C GLN A 140 -7.48 -0.16 8.70
N GLY A 141 -8.09 0.18 7.58
CA GLY A 141 -9.40 0.80 7.53
C GLY A 141 -10.51 -0.20 7.88
N PRO A 142 -11.79 0.21 7.76
CA PRO A 142 -12.91 -0.67 8.01
C PRO A 142 -12.85 -1.92 7.12
N ARG A 143 -13.13 -3.09 7.72
CA ARG A 143 -12.96 -4.41 7.10
C ARG A 143 -13.56 -4.52 5.70
N TYR A 144 -14.77 -4.02 5.50
CA TYR A 144 -15.50 -4.17 4.24
C TYR A 144 -15.14 -3.13 3.17
N SER A 145 -14.34 -2.10 3.52
CA SER A 145 -13.91 -1.06 2.60
C SER A 145 -12.43 -1.15 2.23
N ARG A 146 -11.68 -2.10 2.80
CA ARG A 146 -10.25 -2.25 2.58
C ARG A 146 -9.95 -3.47 1.70
N ARG A 147 -8.85 -3.39 0.97
CA ARG A 147 -8.21 -4.54 0.33
C ARG A 147 -7.05 -4.99 1.21
N PHE A 148 -7.34 -5.95 2.10
CA PHE A 148 -6.37 -6.55 3.00
C PHE A 148 -6.51 -8.08 2.94
N LEU A 149 -5.43 -8.77 2.59
CA LEU A 149 -5.31 -10.21 2.56
C LEU A 149 -4.10 -10.65 3.39
N VAL A 150 -4.30 -11.65 4.24
CA VAL A 150 -3.21 -12.37 4.90
C VAL A 150 -3.38 -13.85 4.64
N LYS A 151 -2.50 -14.43 3.82
CA LYS A 151 -2.44 -15.87 3.60
C LYS A 151 -1.47 -16.48 4.60
N ASN A 152 -1.93 -17.53 5.28
CA ASN A 152 -1.26 -18.21 6.39
C ASN A 152 -1.07 -17.31 7.63
N SER A 153 -0.97 -17.95 8.79
CA SER A 153 -1.02 -17.27 10.09
C SER A 153 0.30 -16.69 10.57
N ASP A 154 1.41 -16.97 9.89
CA ASP A 154 2.74 -16.54 10.31
C ASP A 154 3.20 -15.32 9.52
N ALA A 155 2.51 -14.19 9.74
CA ALA A 155 2.69 -12.94 9.01
C ALA A 155 3.37 -11.87 9.87
N GLN A 156 4.31 -12.31 10.73
CA GLN A 156 5.15 -11.43 11.51
C GLN A 156 6.35 -10.97 10.67
N ALA A 157 6.51 -9.66 10.51
CA ALA A 157 7.63 -9.05 9.81
C ALA A 157 8.65 -8.42 10.76
N ASP A 158 9.76 -7.96 10.20
CA ASP A 158 10.73 -7.04 10.79
C ASP A 158 10.82 -5.78 9.94
N ALA A 159 10.87 -4.61 10.60
CA ALA A 159 11.14 -3.34 9.95
C ALA A 159 12.52 -2.82 10.37
N ARG A 160 13.42 -2.63 9.41
CA ARG A 160 14.77 -2.11 9.62
C ARG A 160 14.91 -0.76 8.92
N PRO A 161 15.34 0.30 9.62
CA PRO A 161 15.63 1.58 8.96
C PRO A 161 16.87 1.44 8.08
N LEU A 162 16.90 2.17 6.97
CA LEU A 162 18.07 2.25 6.11
C LEU A 162 18.96 3.43 6.52
N SER A 163 20.27 3.22 6.60
CA SER A 163 21.27 4.26 6.89
C SER A 163 21.52 5.23 5.72
N GLY A 164 21.03 4.87 4.53
CA GLY A 164 21.07 5.67 3.33
C GLY A 164 20.05 5.17 2.31
N PHE A 165 20.16 5.63 1.06
CA PHE A 165 19.25 5.21 0.00
C PHE A 165 19.99 5.16 -1.35
N PRO A 166 19.72 4.19 -2.22
CA PRO A 166 20.38 4.11 -3.53
C PRO A 166 20.03 5.31 -4.41
N GLU A 167 21.00 5.75 -5.21
CA GLU A 167 20.82 6.80 -6.23
C GLU A 167 20.24 6.26 -7.55
N ASN A 168 20.39 4.95 -7.78
CA ASN A 168 19.90 4.24 -8.97
C ASN A 168 18.60 3.49 -8.67
N ASP A 169 18.20 2.59 -9.55
CA ASP A 169 17.05 1.71 -9.36
C ASP A 169 17.08 1.01 -7.99
N VAL A 170 15.91 0.95 -7.36
CA VAL A 170 15.71 0.30 -6.06
C VAL A 170 15.54 -1.20 -6.31
N THR A 171 16.55 -1.96 -5.94
CA THR A 171 16.60 -3.43 -6.03
C THR A 171 17.10 -3.99 -4.70
N TYR A 172 17.00 -5.30 -4.50
CA TYR A 172 17.54 -5.91 -3.29
C TYR A 172 19.05 -5.64 -3.14
N ASN A 173 19.82 -5.77 -4.22
CA ASN A 173 21.26 -5.51 -4.20
C ASN A 173 21.61 -4.03 -3.99
N SER A 174 20.83 -3.09 -4.54
CA SER A 174 21.14 -1.66 -4.38
C SER A 174 20.81 -1.12 -2.98
N VAL A 175 19.84 -1.74 -2.30
CA VAL A 175 19.44 -1.40 -0.94
C VAL A 175 20.32 -2.05 0.12
N LYS A 176 20.81 -3.27 -0.11
CA LYS A 176 21.59 -4.07 0.84
C LYS A 176 22.75 -3.33 1.53
N PRO A 177 23.54 -2.45 0.88
CA PRO A 177 24.60 -1.69 1.56
C PRO A 177 24.10 -0.75 2.67
N PHE A 178 22.83 -0.37 2.66
CA PHE A 178 22.20 0.54 3.61
C PHE A 178 21.35 -0.18 4.68
N ASP A 179 21.08 -1.48 4.50
CA ASP A 179 20.32 -2.32 5.44
C ASP A 179 21.25 -2.88 6.52
N ASP A 180 21.85 -1.97 7.31
CA ASP A 180 22.86 -2.27 8.33
C ASP A 180 22.37 -1.96 9.77
N GLN A 181 21.15 -1.48 9.91
CA GLN A 181 20.56 -1.11 11.19
C GLN A 181 19.77 -2.27 11.82
N LYS A 182 19.57 -2.19 13.13
CA LYS A 182 18.72 -3.14 13.86
C LYS A 182 17.24 -2.91 13.54
N SER A 183 16.46 -3.98 13.64
CA SER A 183 15.00 -3.90 13.58
C SER A 183 14.47 -2.98 14.67
N ILE A 184 13.59 -2.06 14.29
CA ILE A 184 12.90 -1.13 15.22
C ILE A 184 11.61 -1.72 15.78
N GLY A 185 11.19 -2.87 15.25
CA GLY A 185 9.95 -3.51 15.63
C GLY A 185 9.48 -4.49 14.58
N GLY A 186 8.51 -5.32 14.97
CA GLY A 186 7.93 -6.30 14.08
C GLY A 186 6.49 -5.96 13.74
N PRO A 187 6.19 -5.40 12.56
CA PRO A 187 4.81 -5.28 12.12
C PRO A 187 4.19 -6.69 12.04
N ASN A 188 3.09 -6.90 12.74
CA ASN A 188 2.42 -8.20 12.78
C ASN A 188 1.11 -8.12 12.01
N PHE A 189 1.02 -8.76 10.85
CA PHE A 189 -0.20 -8.81 10.05
C PHE A 189 -1.06 -10.04 10.34
N SER A 190 -0.58 -10.97 11.17
CA SER A 190 -1.23 -12.24 11.44
C SER A 190 -2.66 -12.06 11.94
N PHE A 191 -3.63 -12.60 11.19
CA PHE A 191 -5.06 -12.58 11.52
C PHE A 191 -5.71 -11.19 11.61
N TRP A 192 -5.10 -10.17 11.01
CA TRP A 192 -5.59 -8.80 11.07
C TRP A 192 -6.53 -8.41 9.91
N ASP A 193 -6.45 -9.13 8.80
CA ASP A 193 -7.30 -8.98 7.61
C ASP A 193 -8.80 -9.20 7.90
N ASP A 194 -9.13 -9.94 8.97
CA ASP A 194 -10.51 -10.18 9.42
C ASP A 194 -10.99 -9.23 10.54
N ARG A 195 -10.12 -8.34 11.04
CA ARG A 195 -10.41 -7.50 12.24
C ARG A 195 -11.02 -6.14 11.90
N LYS A 196 -11.58 -5.45 12.90
CA LYS A 196 -12.02 -4.05 12.77
C LYS A 196 -10.85 -3.12 12.43
N GLU A 197 -11.15 -1.88 12.07
CA GLU A 197 -10.15 -0.85 11.84
C GLU A 197 -9.25 -0.63 13.07
N ASP A 198 -7.96 -0.38 12.83
CA ASP A 198 -6.97 -0.14 13.87
C ASP A 198 -5.69 0.53 13.33
N VAL A 199 -4.84 1.02 14.24
CA VAL A 199 -3.51 1.56 13.97
C VAL A 199 -2.47 0.81 14.78
N HIS A 200 -1.44 0.33 14.11
CA HIS A 200 -0.44 -0.57 14.67
C HIS A 200 0.91 0.10 14.69
N LEU A 201 1.39 0.45 15.89
CA LEU A 201 2.73 0.98 16.08
C LEU A 201 3.76 -0.13 15.80
N VAL A 202 4.75 0.19 14.96
CA VAL A 202 5.89 -0.70 14.69
C VAL A 202 7.05 -0.33 15.60
N GLY A 203 7.51 0.92 15.53
CA GLY A 203 8.67 1.38 16.29
C GLY A 203 9.10 2.79 15.92
N GLY A 204 9.99 3.36 16.75
CA GLY A 204 10.52 4.70 16.59
C GLY A 204 11.89 4.74 15.93
N VAL A 205 12.19 5.83 15.23
CA VAL A 205 13.50 6.18 14.65
C VAL A 205 13.82 7.65 14.88
N ASP A 206 15.09 7.99 14.75
CA ASP A 206 15.51 9.38 14.63
C ASP A 206 14.89 9.99 13.35
N CYS A 207 14.33 11.19 13.49
CA CYS A 207 13.77 11.91 12.36
C CYS A 207 14.87 12.45 11.46
N ALA A 208 14.64 12.38 10.16
CA ALA A 208 15.40 13.02 9.11
C ALA A 208 14.42 13.46 8.00
N GLU A 209 14.83 14.38 7.13
CA GLU A 209 13.95 14.88 6.05
C GLU A 209 13.48 13.76 5.11
N THR A 210 14.28 12.69 5.01
CA THR A 210 13.93 11.41 4.39
C THR A 210 14.21 10.29 5.38
N VAL A 211 13.23 9.42 5.58
CA VAL A 211 13.37 8.20 6.39
C VAL A 211 12.93 7.04 5.53
N SER A 212 13.74 5.98 5.48
CA SER A 212 13.44 4.78 4.68
C SER A 212 13.60 3.51 5.49
N PHE A 213 12.85 2.47 5.11
CA PHE A 213 12.85 1.17 5.79
C PHE A 213 12.88 0.03 4.78
N VAL A 214 13.46 -1.10 5.17
CA VAL A 214 13.17 -2.41 4.59
C VAL A 214 12.28 -3.18 5.54
N VAL A 215 11.24 -3.82 4.99
CA VAL A 215 10.32 -4.69 5.72
C VAL A 215 10.27 -6.05 5.04
N GLY A 216 10.43 -7.11 5.82
CA GLY A 216 10.37 -8.50 5.35
C GLY A 216 9.75 -9.42 6.39
N LEU A 217 9.07 -10.48 5.93
CA LEU A 217 8.53 -11.52 6.82
C LEU A 217 9.65 -12.31 7.49
N ARG A 218 9.52 -12.53 8.81
CA ARG A 218 10.56 -13.20 9.61
C ARG A 218 10.69 -14.68 9.29
N ASN A 219 9.57 -15.36 9.09
CA ASN A 219 9.57 -16.79 8.82
C ASN A 219 9.54 -17.07 7.31
N ALA A 220 10.72 -17.31 6.74
CA ALA A 220 10.89 -17.75 5.35
C ALA A 220 10.16 -19.07 5.03
N LYS A 221 9.88 -19.90 6.04
CA LYS A 221 9.15 -21.18 5.89
C LYS A 221 7.65 -21.05 6.14
N GLY A 222 7.15 -19.85 6.40
CA GLY A 222 5.74 -19.61 6.73
C GLY A 222 4.79 -19.78 5.54
N ASP A 223 5.31 -19.75 4.31
CA ASP A 223 4.51 -19.66 3.06
C ASP A 223 3.51 -18.49 3.11
N SER A 224 3.84 -17.42 3.83
CA SER A 224 2.92 -16.35 4.20
C SER A 224 2.91 -15.26 3.14
N GLN A 225 1.73 -14.69 2.89
CA GLN A 225 1.57 -13.55 1.98
C GLN A 225 0.75 -12.46 2.66
N VAL A 226 1.20 -11.21 2.54
CA VAL A 226 0.52 -10.05 3.08
C VAL A 226 0.32 -9.06 1.94
N TYR A 227 -0.93 -8.63 1.76
CA TYR A 227 -1.28 -7.55 0.86
C TYR A 227 -2.23 -6.59 1.57
N LEU A 228 -1.88 -5.31 1.66
CA LEU A 228 -2.75 -4.27 2.19
C LEU A 228 -2.62 -3.04 1.31
N GLU A 229 -3.71 -2.58 0.70
CA GLU A 229 -3.64 -1.36 -0.11
C GLU A 229 -3.13 -0.15 0.68
N GLN A 230 -2.47 0.78 -0.01
CA GLN A 230 -2.12 2.08 0.55
C GLN A 230 -3.15 3.10 0.05
N ASP A 231 -3.66 3.90 0.97
CA ASP A 231 -4.39 5.13 0.66
C ASP A 231 -3.94 6.27 1.58
N GLU A 232 -4.49 7.47 1.38
CA GLU A 232 -4.06 8.68 2.09
C GLU A 232 -4.41 8.68 3.59
N HIS A 233 -5.41 7.90 4.03
CA HIS A 233 -6.07 8.14 5.31
C HIS A 233 -6.31 6.91 6.18
N LYS A 234 -6.56 5.75 5.58
CA LYS A 234 -7.17 4.58 6.23
C LYS A 234 -6.30 3.33 6.17
N ASN A 235 -5.59 3.11 5.07
CA ASN A 235 -4.88 1.86 4.86
C ASN A 235 -3.39 2.05 4.53
N GLY A 236 -2.58 1.08 4.96
CA GLY A 236 -1.17 0.98 4.59
C GLY A 236 -0.22 1.58 5.61
N TRP A 237 1.01 1.85 5.18
CA TRP A 237 2.06 2.41 6.01
C TRP A 237 1.82 3.89 6.32
N THR A 238 2.28 4.32 7.48
CA THR A 238 2.28 5.71 7.91
C THR A 238 3.50 6.00 8.78
N LEU A 239 3.95 7.25 8.76
CA LEU A 239 4.92 7.78 9.71
C LEU A 239 4.26 8.91 10.51
N THR A 240 4.38 8.87 11.82
CA THR A 240 3.98 9.98 12.69
C THR A 240 5.17 10.69 13.28
N TYR A 241 5.06 12.00 13.51
CA TYR A 241 6.09 12.82 14.15
C TYR A 241 5.46 14.01 14.89
N HIS A 242 6.26 14.66 15.73
CA HIS A 242 5.91 15.89 16.44
C HIS A 242 6.78 17.07 16.04
#